data_AF-A0A8T4UVZ5-F1
#
_entry.id   AF-A0A8T4UVZ5-F1
#
_cell.length_a   1.000
_cell.length_b   1.000
_cell.length_c   1.000
_cell.angle_alpha   90.00
_cell.angle_beta   90.00
_cell.angle_gamma   90.00
#
_symmetry.space_group_name_H-M   'P 1'
#
loop_
_entity.id
_entity.type
_entity.pdbx_description
1 polymer ?
#
loop_
_entity_poly.entity_id
_entity_poly.type
_entity_poly.pdbx_seq_one_letter_code
_entity_poly.pdbx_strand_id
1 'polypeptide(L)'
;MDPQTHFLFPFTLSVILVKLNLFSWKLALLAGIVGVIVDLDHYVEQIAHAKTNRFSLTATWNNAVRFHRFNQRSFIHDGIGAIIVTLVLLVLAFFSGQITLALGFGYYSHLLLDYARLKHEKEFCWKLGVFYMKESELEFILDALLIVVLLILFLI
;
A
#
# COMPACT_ATOMS: atom_id res chain seq x y z
N MET A 1 -7.10 -2.66 1.75
CA MET A 1 -7.10 -1.88 0.49
C MET A 1 -7.51 -0.45 0.75
N ASP A 2 -6.59 0.33 1.30
CA ASP A 2 -6.71 1.79 1.40
C ASP A 2 -5.62 2.40 0.52
N PRO A 3 -5.79 2.33 -0.81
CA PRO A 3 -4.67 2.56 -1.73
C PRO A 3 -4.18 4.01 -1.74
N GLN A 4 -4.95 4.94 -1.18
CA GLN A 4 -4.58 6.34 -1.05
C GLN A 4 -3.47 6.46 0.00
N THR A 5 -3.72 6.08 1.25
CA THR A 5 -2.72 6.06 2.31
C THR A 5 -1.51 5.20 1.95
N HIS A 6 -1.75 4.02 1.38
CA HIS A 6 -0.68 3.09 0.98
C HIS A 6 0.17 3.59 -0.20
N PHE A 7 -0.33 4.54 -1.00
CA PHE A 7 0.50 5.28 -1.95
C PHE A 7 1.19 6.47 -1.29
N LEU A 8 0.41 7.33 -0.63
CA LEU A 8 0.83 8.63 -0.12
C LEU A 8 1.95 8.49 0.91
N PHE A 9 1.86 7.51 1.81
CA PHE A 9 2.82 7.36 2.89
C PHE A 9 4.23 6.97 2.38
N PRO A 10 4.43 5.84 1.65
CA PRO A 10 5.75 5.52 1.11
C PRO A 10 6.24 6.53 0.08
N PHE A 11 5.34 7.14 -0.70
CA PHE A 11 5.71 8.23 -1.61
C PHE A 11 6.29 9.41 -0.84
N THR A 12 5.60 9.89 0.20
CA THR A 12 6.04 11.03 1.02
C THR A 12 7.40 10.77 1.67
N LEU A 13 7.59 9.60 2.29
CA LEU A 13 8.90 9.21 2.86
C LEU A 13 10.00 9.23 1.80
N SER A 14 9.70 8.74 0.60
CA SER A 14 10.67 8.72 -0.49
C SER A 14 10.94 10.12 -1.07
N VAL A 15 9.96 11.03 -1.06
CA VAL A 15 10.17 12.44 -1.45
C VAL A 15 11.09 13.15 -0.47
N ILE A 16 11.02 12.84 0.82
CA ILE A 16 12.01 13.34 1.81
C ILE A 16 13.43 12.91 1.39
N LEU A 17 13.61 11.65 0.98
CA LEU A 17 14.90 11.17 0.48
C LEU A 17 15.34 11.83 -0.83
N VAL A 18 14.40 12.23 -1.69
CA VAL A 18 14.72 13.04 -2.88
C VAL A 18 15.29 14.40 -2.46
N LYS A 19 14.69 15.05 -1.45
CA LYS A 19 15.19 16.34 -0.94
C LYS A 19 16.56 16.24 -0.28
N LEU A 20 16.90 15.06 0.23
CA LEU A 20 18.23 14.74 0.75
C LEU A 20 19.23 14.31 -0.35
N ASN A 21 18.85 14.36 -1.63
CA ASN A 21 19.64 13.89 -2.78
C ASN A 21 20.02 12.40 -2.72
N LEU A 22 19.28 11.59 -1.96
CA LEU A 22 19.50 10.15 -1.86
C LEU A 22 18.70 9.38 -2.93
N PHE A 23 17.55 9.92 -3.32
CA PHE A 23 16.61 9.32 -4.29
C PHE A 23 16.38 10.24 -5.50
N SER A 24 15.95 9.63 -6.60
CA SER A 24 15.35 10.35 -7.72
C SER A 24 13.83 10.35 -7.61
N TRP A 25 13.16 11.30 -8.26
CA TRP A 25 11.69 11.34 -8.34
C TRP A 25 11.08 10.05 -8.91
N LYS A 26 11.79 9.38 -9.84
CA LYS A 26 11.37 8.09 -10.40
C LYS A 26 11.34 7.00 -9.32
N LEU A 27 12.33 6.97 -8.43
CA LEU A 27 12.40 6.02 -7.33
C LEU A 27 11.35 6.32 -6.25
N ALA A 28 11.09 7.61 -5.97
CA ALA A 28 10.03 7.98 -5.05
C ALA A 28 8.65 7.53 -5.57
N LEU A 29 8.35 7.79 -6.84
CA LEU A 29 7.12 7.32 -7.47
C LEU A 29 7.02 5.79 -7.46
N LEU A 30 8.13 5.09 -7.73
CA LEU A 30 8.17 3.63 -7.66
C LEU A 30 7.80 3.12 -6.26
N ALA A 31 8.34 3.72 -5.19
CA ALA A 31 8.00 3.33 -3.82
C ALA A 31 6.50 3.50 -3.53
N GLY A 32 5.90 4.61 -3.96
CA GLY A 32 4.45 4.84 -3.85
C GLY A 32 3.63 3.77 -4.60
N ILE A 33 3.98 3.49 -5.85
CA ILE A 33 3.31 2.47 -6.67
C ILE A 33 3.43 1.09 -6.02
N VAL A 34 4.62 0.73 -5.52
CA VAL A 34 4.85 -0.55 -4.84
C VAL A 34 3.97 -0.67 -3.60
N GLY A 35 3.84 0.40 -2.81
CA GLY A 35 2.96 0.43 -1.65
C GLY A 35 1.51 0.04 -1.98
N VAL A 36 1.00 0.40 -3.16
CA VAL A 36 -0.33 -0.01 -3.64
C VAL A 36 -0.33 -1.40 -4.27
N ILE A 37 0.74 -1.78 -4.98
CA ILE A 37 0.81 -3.09 -5.65
C ILE A 37 0.81 -4.25 -4.65
N VAL A 38 1.29 -4.05 -3.43
CA VAL A 38 1.27 -5.07 -2.39
C VAL A 38 -0.17 -5.57 -2.13
N ASP A 39 -1.17 -4.70 -2.18
CA ASP A 39 -2.60 -5.02 -2.07
C ASP A 39 -3.14 -5.91 -3.22
N LEU A 40 -2.40 -6.09 -4.33
CA LEU A 40 -2.81 -7.00 -5.40
C LEU A 40 -2.81 -8.47 -4.96
N ASP A 41 -2.21 -8.79 -3.82
CA ASP A 41 -2.32 -10.08 -3.19
C ASP A 41 -3.79 -10.48 -2.91
N HIS A 42 -4.65 -9.52 -2.58
CA HIS A 42 -6.09 -9.73 -2.40
C HIS A 42 -6.77 -10.15 -3.72
N TYR A 43 -6.26 -9.66 -4.85
CA TYR A 43 -6.72 -10.08 -6.16
C TYR A 43 -6.33 -11.53 -6.46
N VAL A 44 -5.12 -11.94 -6.08
CA VAL A 44 -4.70 -13.34 -6.16
C VAL A 44 -5.56 -14.24 -5.26
N GLU A 45 -5.83 -13.80 -4.03
CA GLU A 45 -6.69 -14.51 -3.09
C GLU A 45 -8.11 -14.69 -3.64
N GLN A 46 -8.69 -13.64 -4.23
CA GLN A 46 -9.98 -13.73 -4.93
C GLN A 46 -9.94 -14.78 -6.05
N ILE A 47 -8.89 -14.78 -6.89
CA ILE A 47 -8.77 -15.75 -7.98
C ILE A 47 -8.73 -17.18 -7.43
N ALA A 48 -7.98 -17.40 -6.35
CA ALA A 48 -7.80 -18.70 -5.73
C ALA A 48 -9.09 -19.22 -5.06
N HIS A 49 -9.85 -18.35 -4.40
CA HIS A 49 -10.97 -18.77 -3.55
C HIS A 49 -12.37 -18.59 -4.18
N ALA A 50 -12.52 -17.69 -5.15
CA ALA A 50 -13.84 -17.41 -5.72
C ALA A 50 -14.33 -18.57 -6.61
N LYS A 51 -15.57 -19.01 -6.40
CA LYS A 51 -16.20 -20.02 -7.28
C LYS A 51 -16.68 -19.42 -8.61
N THR A 52 -17.04 -18.14 -8.60
CA THR A 52 -17.50 -17.36 -9.77
C THR A 52 -16.82 -15.99 -9.76
N ASN A 53 -16.73 -15.34 -10.92
CA ASN A 53 -16.10 -14.01 -11.06
C ASN A 53 -14.67 -13.92 -10.51
N ARG A 54 -13.87 -14.98 -10.70
CA ARG A 54 -12.48 -15.08 -10.20
C ARG A 54 -11.60 -13.91 -10.60
N PHE A 55 -11.76 -13.41 -11.83
CA PHE A 55 -10.95 -12.34 -12.41
C PHE A 55 -11.64 -10.97 -12.38
N SER A 56 -12.57 -10.75 -11.46
CA SER A 56 -13.31 -9.48 -11.37
C SER A 56 -12.66 -8.57 -10.34
N LEU A 57 -11.97 -7.53 -10.81
CA LEU A 57 -11.38 -6.49 -9.96
C LEU A 57 -12.44 -5.80 -9.09
N THR A 58 -13.63 -5.55 -9.64
CA THR A 58 -14.76 -5.02 -8.87
C THR A 58 -15.21 -5.96 -7.76
N ALA A 59 -15.24 -7.27 -8.01
CA ALA A 59 -15.59 -8.24 -6.99
C ALA A 59 -14.53 -8.31 -5.89
N THR A 60 -13.24 -8.36 -6.27
CA THR A 60 -12.11 -8.31 -5.33
C THR A 60 -12.17 -7.08 -4.46
N TRP A 61 -12.27 -5.91 -5.07
CA TRP A 61 -12.30 -4.62 -4.37
C TRP A 61 -13.45 -4.54 -3.38
N ASN A 62 -14.68 -4.81 -3.85
CA ASN A 62 -15.85 -4.76 -2.99
C ASN A 62 -15.80 -5.82 -1.88
N ASN A 63 -15.15 -6.96 -2.14
CA ASN A 63 -14.92 -7.97 -1.14
C ASN A 63 -13.92 -7.49 -0.08
N ALA A 64 -12.79 -6.95 -0.49
CA ALA A 64 -11.77 -6.41 0.41
C ALA A 64 -12.32 -5.27 1.27
N VAL A 65 -13.10 -4.37 0.68
CA VAL A 65 -13.57 -3.14 1.34
C VAL A 65 -14.84 -3.36 2.18
N ARG A 66 -15.81 -4.14 1.68
CA ARG A 66 -17.15 -4.22 2.30
C ARG A 66 -17.53 -5.62 2.75
N PHE A 67 -17.36 -6.63 1.91
CA PHE A 67 -17.98 -7.93 2.18
C PHE A 67 -17.13 -8.90 3.02
N HIS A 68 -15.81 -8.73 3.05
CA HIS A 68 -14.87 -9.49 3.86
C HIS A 68 -15.06 -11.02 3.75
N ARG A 69 -15.40 -11.55 2.56
CA ARG A 69 -15.75 -12.97 2.38
C ARG A 69 -14.54 -13.91 2.39
N PHE A 70 -13.34 -13.37 2.26
CA PHE A 70 -12.07 -14.08 2.24
C PHE A 70 -11.12 -13.43 3.26
N ASN A 71 -10.08 -14.16 3.66
CA ASN A 71 -9.08 -13.60 4.56
C ASN A 71 -8.45 -12.35 3.91
N GLN A 72 -8.41 -11.25 4.67
CA GLN A 72 -7.83 -10.00 4.20
C GLN A 72 -6.30 -10.00 4.24
N ARG A 73 -5.66 -10.96 4.91
CA ARG A 73 -4.20 -11.09 4.92
C ARG A 73 -3.82 -12.27 4.07
N SER A 74 -3.07 -12.01 3.00
CA SER A 74 -2.40 -13.07 2.26
C SER A 74 -1.05 -13.41 2.89
N PHE A 75 -0.42 -14.45 2.35
CA PHE A 75 0.90 -14.91 2.74
C PHE A 75 1.97 -13.80 2.85
N ILE A 76 1.94 -12.77 2.00
CA ILE A 76 2.97 -11.71 2.02
C ILE A 76 2.83 -10.75 3.21
N HIS A 77 1.72 -10.82 3.95
CA HIS A 77 1.48 -10.05 5.17
C HIS A 77 1.88 -10.82 6.44
N ASP A 78 2.09 -12.13 6.31
CA ASP A 78 2.53 -13.00 7.40
C ASP A 78 4.05 -12.97 7.57
N GLY A 79 4.51 -13.31 8.78
CA GLY A 79 5.94 -13.26 9.11
C GLY A 79 6.83 -14.07 8.16
N ILE A 80 6.37 -15.23 7.68
CA ILE A 80 7.12 -16.04 6.72
C ILE A 80 7.19 -15.33 5.36
N GLY A 81 6.09 -14.78 4.86
CA GLY A 81 6.09 -14.03 3.60
C GLY A 81 6.97 -12.79 3.67
N ALA A 82 6.92 -12.05 4.79
CA ALA A 82 7.81 -10.92 5.04
C ALA A 82 9.28 -11.34 5.00
N ILE A 83 9.66 -12.47 5.60
CA ILE A 83 11.03 -13.00 5.50
C ILE A 83 11.40 -13.30 4.05
N ILE A 84 10.52 -13.94 3.27
CA ILE A 84 10.81 -14.25 1.86
C ILE A 84 11.01 -12.98 1.05
N VAL A 85 10.11 -11.99 1.16
CA VAL A 85 10.24 -10.70 0.47
C VAL A 85 11.53 -9.99 0.91
N THR A 86 11.87 -10.02 2.20
CA THR A 86 13.12 -9.48 2.72
C THR A 86 14.34 -10.13 2.06
N LEU A 87 14.37 -11.46 1.97
CA LEU A 87 15.47 -12.18 1.34
C LEU A 87 15.61 -11.82 -0.14
N VAL A 88 14.49 -11.69 -0.87
CA VAL A 88 14.50 -11.21 -2.27
C VAL A 88 15.07 -9.80 -2.37
N LEU A 89 14.67 -8.89 -1.48
CA LEU A 89 15.22 -7.53 -1.43
C LEU A 89 16.71 -7.53 -1.11
N LEU A 90 17.18 -8.38 -0.18
CA LEU A 90 18.60 -8.51 0.13
C LEU A 90 19.41 -9.00 -1.08
N VAL A 91 18.90 -9.96 -1.83
CA VAL A 91 19.53 -10.40 -3.08
C VAL A 91 19.54 -9.25 -4.11
N LEU A 92 18.45 -8.50 -4.23
CA LEU A 92 18.37 -7.36 -5.15
C LEU A 92 19.34 -6.23 -4.78
N ALA A 93 19.67 -6.08 -3.49
CA ALA A 93 20.59 -5.06 -2.99
C ALA A 93 21.98 -5.17 -3.63
N PHE A 94 22.42 -6.38 -3.98
CA PHE A 94 23.69 -6.61 -4.68
C PHE A 94 23.71 -6.07 -6.11
N PHE A 95 22.54 -5.89 -6.74
CA PHE A 95 22.42 -5.36 -8.10
C PHE A 95 22.09 -3.88 -8.11
N SER A 96 21.21 -3.43 -7.21
CA SER A 96 20.85 -2.01 -7.09
C SER A 96 20.29 -1.69 -5.70
N GLY A 97 21.12 -1.05 -4.87
CA GLY A 97 20.71 -0.59 -3.54
C GLY A 97 19.56 0.42 -3.61
N GLN A 98 19.56 1.32 -4.59
CA GLN A 98 18.51 2.33 -4.73
C GLN A 98 17.14 1.74 -5.11
N ILE A 99 17.10 0.79 -6.06
CA ILE A 99 15.84 0.11 -6.40
C ILE A 99 15.37 -0.70 -5.21
N THR A 100 16.28 -1.43 -4.55
CA THR A 100 15.95 -2.22 -3.36
C THR A 100 15.35 -1.36 -2.26
N LEU A 101 15.94 -0.20 -1.99
CA LEU A 101 15.39 0.74 -1.02
C LEU A 101 14.00 1.21 -1.44
N ALA A 102 13.77 1.56 -2.71
CA ALA A 102 12.45 2.01 -3.16
C ALA A 102 11.38 0.91 -3.00
N LEU A 103 11.70 -0.33 -3.38
CA LEU A 103 10.81 -1.48 -3.17
C LEU A 103 10.58 -1.74 -1.68
N GLY A 104 11.63 -1.66 -0.87
CA GLY A 104 11.56 -1.83 0.59
C GLY A 104 10.71 -0.77 1.25
N PHE A 105 10.86 0.51 0.88
CA PHE A 105 10.00 1.59 1.38
C PHE A 105 8.54 1.33 1.04
N GLY A 106 8.22 0.95 -0.20
CA GLY A 106 6.85 0.60 -0.57
C GLY A 106 6.30 -0.56 0.26
N TYR A 107 7.02 -1.68 0.31
CA TYR A 107 6.59 -2.90 0.99
C TYR A 107 6.47 -2.74 2.51
N TYR A 108 7.51 -2.25 3.19
CA TYR A 108 7.48 -2.13 4.65
C TYR A 108 6.59 -1.00 5.14
N SER A 109 6.43 0.08 4.37
CA SER A 109 5.43 1.09 4.70
C SER A 109 4.02 0.52 4.62
N HIS A 110 3.75 -0.30 3.60
CA HIS A 110 2.47 -0.99 3.48
C HIS A 110 2.21 -1.85 4.71
N LEU A 111 3.13 -2.77 5.04
CA LEU A 111 3.00 -3.60 6.23
C LEU A 111 2.86 -2.77 7.51
N LEU A 112 3.64 -1.70 7.66
CA LEU A 112 3.58 -0.84 8.84
C LEU A 112 2.18 -0.26 9.03
N LEU A 113 1.56 0.27 7.98
CA LEU A 113 0.20 0.80 8.03
C LEU A 113 -0.81 -0.28 8.42
N ASP A 114 -0.69 -1.46 7.79
CA ASP A 114 -1.53 -2.63 8.03
C ASP A 114 -1.41 -3.19 9.46
N TYR A 115 -0.22 -3.11 10.07
CA TYR A 115 0.04 -3.52 11.45
C TYR A 115 -0.32 -2.45 12.46
N ALA A 116 -0.11 -1.17 12.12
CA ALA A 116 -0.41 -0.06 13.01
C ALA A 116 -1.88 -0.01 13.39
N ARG A 117 -2.78 -0.62 12.57
CA ARG A 117 -4.23 -0.75 12.81
C ARG A 117 -4.72 0.46 13.58
N LEU A 118 -4.62 1.63 12.96
CA LEU A 118 -5.24 2.85 13.49
C LEU A 118 -6.67 2.45 13.81
N LYS A 119 -7.02 2.40 15.10
CA LYS A 119 -8.30 1.84 15.54
C LYS A 119 -9.42 2.53 14.75
N HIS A 120 -10.00 1.81 13.80
CA HIS A 120 -11.04 2.32 12.93
C HIS A 120 -12.39 2.34 13.68
N GLU A 121 -12.46 3.05 14.81
CA GLU A 121 -13.67 3.11 15.64
C GLU A 121 -14.84 3.80 14.90
N LYS A 122 -14.52 4.59 13.86
CA LYS A 122 -15.50 5.21 12.94
C LYS A 122 -15.00 5.14 11.50
N GLU A 123 -15.62 4.26 10.73
CA GLU A 123 -15.42 4.14 9.30
C GLU A 123 -16.65 4.67 8.57
N PHE A 124 -16.43 5.44 7.51
CA PHE A 124 -17.50 5.83 6.61
C PHE A 124 -17.35 5.07 5.30
N CYS A 125 -18.47 4.58 4.78
CA CYS A 125 -18.51 3.81 3.53
C CYS A 125 -19.39 4.54 2.52
N TRP A 126 -18.85 4.75 1.32
CA TRP A 126 -19.57 5.35 0.20
C TRP A 126 -19.40 4.51 -1.05
N LYS A 127 -20.11 4.87 -2.11
CA LYS A 127 -20.08 4.14 -3.38
C LYS A 127 -19.66 5.07 -4.51
N LEU A 128 -18.67 4.66 -5.28
CA LEU A 128 -18.22 5.33 -6.49
C LEU A 128 -18.49 4.40 -7.69
N GLY A 129 -19.61 4.64 -8.39
CA GLY A 129 -20.06 3.77 -9.47
C GLY A 129 -20.36 2.35 -8.97
N VAL A 130 -19.54 1.37 -9.39
CA VAL A 130 -19.65 -0.04 -8.98
C VAL A 130 -18.77 -0.41 -7.79
N PHE A 131 -17.90 0.50 -7.34
CA PHE A 131 -16.94 0.28 -6.26
C PHE A 131 -17.47 0.82 -4.94
N TYR A 132 -17.33 0.04 -3.87
CA TYR A 132 -17.46 0.53 -2.50
C TYR A 132 -16.13 1.11 -2.05
N MET A 133 -16.19 2.28 -1.45
CA MET A 133 -15.06 2.93 -0.80
C MET A 133 -15.34 2.93 0.70
N LYS A 134 -14.29 2.81 1.49
CA LYS A 134 -14.34 2.83 2.94
C LYS A 134 -13.08 3.52 3.40
N GLU A 135 -13.20 4.35 4.42
CA GLU A 135 -12.07 5.06 5.00
C GLU A 135 -12.43 5.41 6.45
N SER A 136 -11.43 5.41 7.32
CA SER A 136 -11.60 5.89 8.69
C SER A 136 -11.29 7.38 8.81
N GLU A 137 -11.88 8.05 9.82
CA GLU A 137 -11.57 9.46 10.09
C GLU A 137 -10.06 9.69 10.28
N LEU A 138 -9.36 8.74 10.91
CA LEU A 138 -7.92 8.83 11.15
C LEU A 138 -7.09 8.73 9.87
N GLU A 139 -7.45 7.82 8.96
CA GLU A 139 -6.78 7.70 7.66
C GLU A 139 -7.01 8.93 6.80
N PHE A 140 -8.24 9.44 6.77
CA PHE A 140 -8.54 10.68 6.05
C PHE A 140 -7.70 11.86 6.56
N ILE A 141 -7.54 11.98 7.88
CA ILE A 141 -6.67 13.01 8.49
C ILE A 141 -5.20 12.76 8.12
N LEU A 142 -4.74 11.50 8.17
CA LEU A 142 -3.38 11.14 7.80
C LEU A 142 -3.09 11.50 6.33
N ASP A 143 -4.00 11.16 5.42
CA ASP A 143 -3.87 11.46 3.99
C ASP A 143 -3.84 12.98 3.76
N ALA A 144 -4.71 13.74 4.42
CA ALA A 144 -4.68 15.20 4.36
C ALA A 144 -3.34 15.78 4.86
N LEU A 145 -2.81 15.25 5.98
CA LEU A 145 -1.51 15.66 6.51
C LEU A 145 -0.36 15.31 5.54
N LEU A 146 -0.36 14.11 4.97
CA LEU A 146 0.64 13.68 3.99
C LEU A 146 0.62 14.57 2.75
N ILE A 147 -0.57 14.95 2.25
CA ILE A 147 -0.72 15.90 1.14
C ILE A 147 -0.12 17.25 1.50
N VAL A 148 -0.41 17.79 2.69
CA VAL A 148 0.17 19.08 3.15
C VAL A 148 1.70 18.98 3.22
N VAL A 149 2.24 17.90 3.78
CA VAL A 149 3.69 17.66 3.83
C VAL A 149 4.29 17.61 2.42
N LEU A 150 3.67 16.89 1.49
CA LEU A 150 4.11 16.85 0.09
C LEU A 150 4.12 18.23 -0.56
N LEU A 151 3.08 19.04 -0.35
CA LEU A 151 3.02 20.41 -0.87
C LEU A 151 4.17 21.25 -0.31
N ILE A 152 4.44 21.18 1.00
CA ILE A 152 5.57 21.88 1.62
C ILE A 152 6.90 21.41 1.01
N LEU A 153 7.10 20.09 0.89
CA LEU A 153 8.30 19.53 0.30
C LEU A 153 8.47 19.97 -1.15
N PHE A 154 7.41 20.12 -1.94
CA PHE A 154 7.51 20.60 -3.31
C PHE A 154 7.87 22.09 -3.43
N LEU A 155 7.53 22.91 -2.43
CA LEU A 155 7.80 24.34 -2.43
C LEU A 155 9.23 24.71 -2.00
N ILE A 156 9.91 23.83 -1.26
CA ILE A 156 11.29 24.01 -0.77
C ILE A 156 12.26 23.31 -1.73
#